data_AF-A0A401PZV4-F1
#
_entry.id   AF-A0A401PZV4-F1
#
_cell.length_a   1.000
_cell.length_b   1.000
_cell.length_c   1.000
_cell.angle_alpha   90.00
_cell.angle_beta   90.00
_cell.angle_gamma   90.00
#
_symmetry.space_group_name_H-M   'P 1'
#
loop_
_entity.id
_entity.type
_entity.pdbx_description
1 polymer ?
#
loop_
_entity_poly.entity_id
_entity_poly.type
_entity_poly.pdbx_seq_one_letter_code
_entity_poly.pdbx_strand_id
1 'polypeptide(L)'
;IKSDSVHTLLSFEDCIFPVQKLAETFFLESVSFTKLFLPSMRQRVALGTEESSVKGDMLQEHWFVDDMYTFENVGFTKNVNNIKYLVCADCEIGPIGWHCLDDKKSFYVALDRVQHQ
;
A
#
# COMPACT_ATOMS: atom_id res chain seq x y z
N ILE A 1 19.54 -18.27 -26.84
CA ILE A 1 20.37 -17.52 -25.86
C ILE A 1 20.18 -16.04 -26.19
N LYS A 2 19.38 -15.22 -25.52
CA LYS A 2 18.78 -15.24 -24.19
C LYS A 2 17.30 -14.85 -24.31
N SER A 3 16.43 -15.77 -23.91
CA SER A 3 15.18 -15.45 -23.21
C SER A 3 15.56 -14.82 -21.86
N ASP A 4 14.63 -14.20 -21.14
CA ASP A 4 14.72 -13.85 -19.71
C ASP A 4 15.02 -12.37 -19.37
N SER A 5 14.38 -11.40 -20.03
CA SER A 5 14.31 -10.04 -19.46
C SER A 5 13.01 -9.27 -19.70
N VAL A 6 12.06 -9.80 -20.48
CA VAL A 6 10.80 -9.09 -20.79
C VAL A 6 9.63 -9.53 -19.90
N HIS A 7 9.74 -10.67 -19.24
CA HIS A 7 8.64 -11.23 -18.44
C HIS A 7 8.57 -10.71 -16.99
N THR A 8 9.59 -9.97 -16.54
CA THR A 8 9.64 -9.37 -15.19
C THR A 8 9.21 -7.90 -15.20
N LEU A 9 9.08 -7.28 -16.38
CA LEU A 9 8.66 -5.88 -16.52
C LEU A 9 7.15 -5.72 -16.71
N LEU A 10 6.43 -6.79 -17.06
CA LEU A 10 4.96 -6.76 -17.18
C LEU A 10 4.23 -6.83 -15.83
N SER A 11 4.91 -7.21 -14.75
CA SER A 11 4.29 -7.38 -13.42
C SER A 11 4.28 -6.12 -12.55
N PHE A 12 4.83 -5.00 -13.02
CA PHE A 12 4.87 -3.72 -12.27
C PHE A 12 3.94 -2.64 -12.84
N GLU A 13 3.63 -2.66 -14.13
CA GLU A 13 2.70 -1.69 -14.75
C GLU A 13 1.22 -2.06 -14.52
N ASP A 14 0.91 -3.34 -14.30
CA ASP A 14 -0.48 -3.81 -14.11
C ASP A 14 -0.96 -3.86 -12.65
N CYS A 15 -0.06 -3.73 -11.66
CA CYS A 15 -0.47 -3.61 -10.26
C CYS A 15 -0.25 -2.22 -9.70
N ILE A 16 -0.70 -1.23 -10.45
CA ILE A 16 -0.99 0.08 -9.88
C ILE A 16 -2.47 0.05 -9.65
N PHE A 17 -2.85 -0.20 -8.38
CA PHE A 17 -4.23 -0.33 -7.91
C PHE A 17 -5.10 0.66 -8.69
N PRO A 18 -5.93 0.19 -9.65
CA PRO A 18 -6.89 1.08 -10.24
C PRO A 18 -7.81 1.39 -9.07
N VAL A 19 -7.76 2.62 -8.55
CA VAL A 19 -8.66 3.10 -7.50
C VAL A 19 -10.10 3.19 -8.06
N GLN A 20 -10.45 2.36 -9.06
CA GLN A 20 -11.70 2.33 -9.80
C GLN A 20 -12.85 1.69 -9.02
N LYS A 21 -12.67 1.46 -7.72
CA LYS A 21 -13.80 1.16 -6.85
C LYS A 21 -13.65 1.61 -5.40
N LEU A 22 -12.74 2.54 -5.14
CA LEU A 22 -12.76 3.32 -3.89
C LEU A 22 -13.33 4.73 -4.11
N ALA A 23 -13.51 5.15 -5.36
CA ALA A 23 -13.63 6.56 -5.73
C ALA A 23 -14.99 7.03 -6.30
N GLU A 24 -16.02 6.19 -6.45
CA GLU A 24 -17.29 6.68 -7.01
C GLU A 24 -18.20 7.39 -5.99
N THR A 25 -17.84 7.52 -4.71
CA THR A 25 -18.78 8.15 -3.73
C THR A 25 -18.17 9.12 -2.71
N PHE A 26 -16.85 9.25 -2.54
CA PHE A 26 -16.28 9.99 -1.39
C PHE A 26 -15.09 10.92 -1.70
N PHE A 27 -15.09 11.56 -2.87
CA PHE A 27 -13.95 12.26 -3.48
C PHE A 27 -13.22 13.34 -2.63
N LEU A 28 -13.59 13.71 -1.40
CA LEU A 28 -12.99 14.88 -0.74
C LEU A 28 -12.87 14.91 0.79
N GLU A 29 -13.03 13.83 1.55
CA GLU A 29 -12.92 13.96 3.01
C GLU A 29 -11.66 13.30 3.59
N SER A 30 -10.62 14.14 3.64
CA SER A 30 -9.36 14.07 4.39
C SER A 30 -8.14 13.44 3.70
N VAL A 31 -7.41 14.29 2.96
CA VAL A 31 -5.98 14.08 2.73
C VAL A 31 -5.24 14.37 4.04
N SER A 32 -4.38 13.44 4.46
CA SER A 32 -3.47 13.60 5.58
C SER A 32 -2.06 13.90 5.06
N PHE A 33 -1.36 14.81 5.75
CA PHE A 33 0.03 15.19 5.48
C PHE A 33 1.04 14.55 6.46
N THR A 34 0.61 13.52 7.19
CA THR A 34 1.46 12.81 8.15
C THR A 34 2.64 12.15 7.45
N LYS A 35 3.85 12.31 7.99
CA LYS A 35 5.05 11.64 7.48
C LYS A 35 5.07 10.19 7.91
N LEU A 36 4.90 9.27 6.97
CA LEU A 36 4.88 7.83 7.20
C LEU A 36 5.98 7.15 6.39
N PHE A 37 6.73 6.27 7.05
CA PHE A 37 7.72 5.45 6.37
C PHE A 37 7.05 4.21 5.77
N LEU A 38 7.10 4.10 4.45
CA LEU A 38 6.64 2.92 3.72
C LEU A 38 7.85 2.23 3.07
N PRO A 39 8.07 0.94 3.36
CA PRO A 39 9.01 0.10 2.61
C PRO A 39 8.82 0.23 1.08
N SER A 40 9.89 -0.04 0.33
CA SER A 40 9.82 -0.17 -1.12
C SER A 40 8.82 -1.26 -1.51
N MET A 41 8.11 -1.04 -2.62
CA MET A 41 7.14 -1.99 -3.15
C MET A 41 7.76 -3.38 -3.34
N ARG A 42 7.15 -4.40 -2.76
CA ARG A 42 7.56 -5.81 -2.75
C ARG A 42 6.35 -6.72 -2.51
N GLN A 43 6.52 -8.01 -2.77
CA GLN A 43 5.47 -8.99 -2.44
C GLN A 43 5.31 -9.15 -0.92
N ARG A 44 4.07 -9.41 -0.48
CA ARG A 44 3.66 -9.56 0.92
C ARG A 44 4.56 -10.45 1.77
N VAL A 45 5.09 -11.53 1.18
CA VAL A 45 5.94 -12.52 1.88
C VAL A 45 7.26 -11.91 2.37
N ALA A 46 7.76 -10.86 1.72
CA ALA A 46 9.01 -10.20 2.06
C ALA A 46 8.86 -9.06 3.09
N LEU A 47 7.64 -8.69 3.48
CA LEU A 47 7.37 -7.58 4.42
C LEU A 47 7.51 -7.97 5.90
N GLY A 48 7.60 -9.26 6.23
CA GLY A 48 7.59 -9.79 7.61
C GLY A 48 8.94 -10.25 8.17
N THR A 49 10.06 -9.92 7.50
CA THR A 49 11.40 -10.33 7.94
C THR A 49 12.12 -9.13 8.57
N GLU A 50 12.38 -9.21 9.88
CA GLU A 50 12.91 -8.14 10.75
C GLU A 50 14.35 -7.68 10.44
N GLU A 51 15.03 -8.26 9.45
CA GLU A 51 16.51 -8.29 9.45
C GLU A 51 17.11 -7.95 8.07
N SER A 52 16.88 -6.74 7.55
CA SER A 52 17.72 -6.12 6.52
C SER A 52 17.27 -4.69 6.38
N SER A 53 18.20 -3.75 6.27
CA SER A 53 17.97 -2.32 6.00
C SER A 53 16.80 -2.12 5.03
N VAL A 54 15.59 -1.92 5.58
CA VAL A 54 14.37 -1.91 4.78
C VAL A 54 14.43 -0.63 3.98
N LYS A 55 14.78 -0.74 2.69
CA LYS A 55 14.70 0.38 1.76
C LYS A 55 13.22 0.79 1.67
N GLY A 56 12.99 2.09 1.63
CA GLY A 56 11.65 2.67 1.62
C GLY A 56 11.72 4.19 1.58
N ASP A 57 10.55 4.80 1.54
CA ASP A 57 10.37 6.22 1.36
C ASP A 57 9.58 6.83 2.52
N MET A 58 9.90 8.07 2.85
CA MET A 58 9.10 8.91 3.75
C MET A 58 8.05 9.63 2.91
N LEU A 59 6.84 9.10 2.90
CA LEU A 59 5.71 9.67 2.16
C LEU A 59 4.93 10.61 3.08
N GLN A 60 4.32 11.65 2.51
CA GLN A 60 3.62 12.68 3.28
C GLN A 60 2.15 12.76 2.91
N GLU A 61 1.80 12.54 1.65
CA GLU A 61 0.43 12.67 1.17
C GLU A 61 -0.27 11.32 1.19
N HIS A 62 -1.38 11.26 1.93
CA HIS A 62 -2.14 10.04 2.11
C HIS A 62 -3.63 10.31 2.07
N TRP A 63 -4.40 9.39 1.51
CA TRP A 63 -5.82 9.31 1.83
C TRP A 63 -5.99 8.72 3.21
N PHE A 64 -6.73 9.44 4.05
CA PHE A 64 -7.18 8.92 5.33
C PHE A 64 -8.50 8.20 5.16
N VAL A 65 -8.60 7.04 5.79
CA VAL A 65 -9.82 6.25 5.88
C VAL A 65 -10.00 5.87 7.35
N ASP A 66 -11.19 6.06 7.89
CA ASP A 66 -11.49 5.86 9.31
C ASP A 66 -12.09 4.48 9.64
N ASP A 67 -12.41 3.70 8.60
CA ASP A 67 -12.98 2.36 8.71
C ASP A 67 -12.38 1.40 7.66
N MET A 68 -11.91 0.24 8.12
CA MET A 68 -11.36 -0.80 7.25
C MET A 68 -12.40 -1.38 6.29
N TYR A 69 -13.69 -1.36 6.66
CA TYR A 69 -14.76 -1.91 5.81
C TYR A 69 -15.06 -1.04 4.59
N THR A 70 -14.51 0.17 4.53
CA THR A 70 -14.55 1.04 3.36
C THR A 70 -13.69 0.51 2.21
N PHE A 71 -12.72 -0.36 2.49
CA PHE A 71 -11.87 -0.93 1.45
C PHE A 71 -12.51 -2.14 0.77
N GLU A 72 -12.69 -2.10 -0.56
CA GLU A 72 -13.17 -3.27 -1.32
C GLU A 72 -12.06 -4.30 -1.61
N ASN A 73 -10.85 -3.85 -2.00
CA ASN A 73 -9.79 -4.73 -2.54
C ASN A 73 -8.44 -4.59 -1.81
N VAL A 74 -8.43 -4.29 -0.50
CA VAL A 74 -7.19 -4.11 0.27
C VAL A 74 -6.93 -5.28 1.22
N GLY A 75 -5.71 -5.80 1.18
CA GLY A 75 -5.20 -6.79 2.13
C GLY A 75 -4.30 -6.16 3.20
N PHE A 76 -4.09 -6.87 4.31
CA PHE A 76 -3.21 -6.44 5.40
C PHE A 76 -2.04 -7.42 5.60
N THR A 77 -0.85 -6.90 5.89
CA THR A 77 0.30 -7.72 6.26
C THR A 77 0.19 -8.30 7.68
N LYS A 78 1.14 -9.17 8.02
CA LYS A 78 1.45 -9.46 9.42
C LYS A 78 1.92 -8.18 10.12
N ASN A 79 1.74 -8.16 11.43
CA ASN A 79 2.12 -7.02 12.26
C ASN A 79 3.63 -6.97 12.38
N VAL A 80 4.20 -5.79 12.16
CA VAL A 80 5.62 -5.49 12.36
C VAL A 80 5.65 -4.25 13.24
N ASN A 81 6.15 -4.35 14.47
CA ASN A 81 6.26 -3.21 15.40
C ASN A 81 4.98 -2.36 15.53
N ASN A 82 3.84 -3.01 15.81
CA ASN A 82 2.51 -2.39 15.89
C ASN A 82 1.98 -1.75 14.61
N ILE A 83 2.64 -1.99 13.47
CA ILE A 83 2.20 -1.49 12.17
C ILE A 83 1.67 -2.67 11.36
N LYS A 84 0.53 -2.46 10.71
CA LYS A 84 0.07 -3.28 9.58
C LYS A 84 0.22 -2.46 8.31
N TYR A 85 0.85 -3.05 7.30
CA TYR A 85 0.87 -2.45 5.98
C TYR A 85 -0.32 -2.91 5.16
N LEU A 86 -0.82 -2.02 4.32
CA LEU A 86 -1.87 -2.30 3.35
C LEU A 86 -1.20 -2.76 2.06
N VAL A 87 -1.74 -3.81 1.44
CA VAL A 87 -1.28 -4.38 0.17
C VAL A 87 -2.48 -4.55 -0.76
N CYS A 88 -2.23 -4.67 -2.06
CA CYS A 88 -3.28 -5.06 -2.99
C CYS A 88 -3.77 -6.49 -2.66
N ALA A 89 -5.08 -6.71 -2.58
CA ALA A 89 -5.64 -8.04 -2.32
C ALA A 89 -5.46 -9.02 -3.50
N ASP A 90 -5.46 -8.50 -4.74
CA ASP A 90 -5.40 -9.34 -5.94
C ASP A 90 -3.98 -9.77 -6.29
N CYS A 91 -3.03 -8.83 -6.27
CA CYS A 91 -1.65 -9.09 -6.69
C CYS A 91 -0.67 -9.28 -5.53
N GLU A 92 -1.10 -9.02 -4.28
CA GLU A 92 -0.27 -9.08 -3.06
C GLU A 92 1.02 -8.22 -3.09
N ILE A 93 1.09 -7.23 -3.97
CA ILE A 93 2.16 -6.23 -4.03
C ILE A 93 1.82 -5.06 -3.10
N GLY A 94 2.80 -4.61 -2.32
CA GLY A 94 2.71 -3.42 -1.49
C GLY A 94 4.04 -3.10 -0.82
N PRO A 95 4.10 -2.17 0.14
CA PRO A 95 2.99 -1.55 0.83
C PRO A 95 2.43 -0.34 0.06
N ILE A 96 1.10 -0.31 -0.10
CA ILE A 96 0.36 0.84 -0.63
C ILE A 96 -0.16 1.77 0.47
N GLY A 97 -0.13 1.30 1.72
CA GLY A 97 -0.62 2.06 2.85
C GLY A 97 -0.12 1.54 4.19
N TRP A 98 -0.55 2.22 5.24
CA TRP A 98 -0.07 2.09 6.60
C TRP A 98 -1.22 2.17 7.60
N HIS A 99 -1.15 1.35 8.66
CA HIS A 99 -2.11 1.34 9.75
C HIS A 99 -1.41 1.07 11.09
N CYS A 100 -1.72 1.89 12.10
CA CYS A 100 -1.25 1.70 13.47
C CYS A 100 -2.23 0.81 14.23
N LEU A 101 -1.75 -0.24 14.91
CA LEU A 101 -2.61 -1.05 15.77
C LEU A 101 -3.07 -0.33 17.05
N ASP A 102 -2.35 0.71 17.46
CA ASP A 102 -2.73 1.55 18.60
C ASP A 102 -3.95 2.44 18.25
N ASP A 103 -4.14 2.73 16.95
CA ASP A 103 -5.29 3.46 16.43
C ASP A 103 -6.05 2.64 15.40
N LYS A 104 -7.06 1.90 15.89
CA LYS A 104 -7.86 0.96 15.10
C LYS A 104 -8.67 1.60 13.97
N LYS A 105 -8.83 2.93 13.98
CA LYS A 105 -9.64 3.64 13.00
C LYS A 105 -8.79 4.29 11.93
N SER A 106 -7.53 4.62 12.20
CA SER A 106 -6.73 5.37 11.24
C SER A 106 -6.03 4.47 10.22
N PHE A 107 -6.45 4.56 8.96
CA PHE A 107 -5.82 3.92 7.81
C PHE A 107 -5.33 4.99 6.83
N TYR A 108 -4.11 4.81 6.33
CA TYR A 108 -3.48 5.77 5.41
C TYR A 108 -3.07 5.07 4.12
N VAL A 109 -3.57 5.52 2.98
CA VAL A 109 -3.16 5.03 1.65
C VAL A 109 -2.30 6.08 0.99
N ALA A 110 -1.06 5.74 0.63
CA ALA A 110 -0.11 6.71 0.09
C ALA A 110 -0.42 7.04 -1.37
N LEU A 111 -0.59 8.33 -1.67
CA LEU A 111 -0.97 8.78 -3.02
C LEU A 111 0.09 8.40 -4.07
N ASP A 112 1.35 8.46 -3.69
CA ASP A 112 2.49 8.10 -4.55
C ASP A 112 2.52 6.61 -4.93
N ARG A 113 1.72 5.76 -4.28
CA ARG A 113 1.71 4.30 -4.47
C ARG A 113 0.42 3.79 -5.13
N VAL A 114 -0.50 4.68 -5.52
CA VAL A 114 -1.78 4.35 -6.17
C VAL A 114 -2.07 5.27 -7.37
N GLN A 115 -2.86 4.80 -8.36
CA GLN A 115 -3.27 5.63 -9.50
C GLN A 115 -4.67 6.21 -9.32
N HIS A 116 -4.85 7.45 -9.75
CA HIS A 116 -6.12 8.15 -9.81
C HIS A 116 -6.57 8.19 -11.27
N GLN A 117 -7.73 7.62 -11.61
CA GLN A 117 -8.38 7.75 -12.93
C GLN A 117 -9.69 8.50 -12.79
#